data_AF-A0A3R8R847-F1
#
_entry.id   AF-A0A3R8R847-F1
#
_cell.length_a   1.000
_cell.length_b   1.000
_cell.length_c   1.000
_cell.angle_alpha   90.00
_cell.angle_beta   90.00
_cell.angle_gamma   90.00
#
_symmetry.space_group_name_H-M   'P 1'
#
loop_
_entity.id
_entity.type
_entity.pdbx_description
1 polymer ?
#
loop_
_entity_poly.entity_id
_entity_poly.type
_entity_poly.pdbx_seq_one_letter_code
_entity_poly.pdbx_strand_id
1 'polypeptide(L)'
;MSMALWKKKQTEKTKQAEKKKQAKEIKQTEKKKKKNKKKPAEEYVEQHGLMGSGKDYHVYHMKKTDFLIAWILGFTAALIVLLAFFDNVVLALAGGVVCAKLMPNYYCGFRKKRQLNELRTQFKDLMESLTSSYSAGQNTVEAFKDAISDMTSIYGEDADIVREVQMICTGLENNINIEELLLDFAKRSSLDDVMSFANVFEICNRQGSDLKRIVSDTREIINDKIEVEMEIETMIAGSKNELNIMMVMPVIVVVMLRGMGSGMAGSNTAASVIVKIICMGIFGLAYVIGRKIIDIKI
;
A
#
# COMPACT_ATOMS: atom_id res chain seq x y z
N MET A 1 70.33 24.07 1.59
CA MET A 1 68.95 24.60 1.73
C MET A 1 67.85 23.78 1.01
N SER A 2 68.18 22.73 0.23
CA SER A 2 67.20 21.94 -0.56
C SER A 2 66.47 20.83 0.24
N MET A 3 67.16 20.18 1.20
CA MET A 3 66.62 18.99 1.89
C MET A 3 65.53 19.33 2.94
N ALA A 4 65.61 20.50 3.59
CA ALA A 4 64.62 20.96 4.56
C ALA A 4 63.28 21.35 3.91
N LEU A 5 63.33 21.96 2.73
CA LEU A 5 62.14 22.30 1.94
C LEU A 5 61.44 21.04 1.41
N TRP A 6 62.20 20.02 0.98
CA TRP A 6 61.64 18.74 0.57
C TRP A 6 60.93 18.01 1.72
N LYS A 7 61.55 17.98 2.90
CA LYS A 7 60.96 17.35 4.10
C LYS A 7 59.69 18.06 4.54
N LYS A 8 59.67 19.41 4.53
CA LYS A 8 58.48 20.21 4.86
C LYS A 8 57.33 19.98 3.86
N LYS A 9 57.64 19.87 2.57
CA LYS A 9 56.66 19.59 1.50
C LYS A 9 56.09 18.17 1.59
N GLN A 10 56.90 17.19 2.03
CA GLN A 10 56.42 15.84 2.32
C GLN A 10 55.46 15.84 3.52
N THR A 11 55.84 16.49 4.63
CA THR A 11 54.99 16.58 5.84
C THR A 11 53.66 17.30 5.59
N GLU A 12 53.64 18.35 4.76
CA GLU A 12 52.39 19.03 4.38
C GLU A 12 51.50 18.15 3.49
N LYS A 13 52.08 17.37 2.58
CA LYS A 13 51.34 16.39 1.78
C LYS A 13 50.75 15.27 2.64
N THR A 14 51.48 14.78 3.64
CA THR A 14 50.97 13.77 4.59
C THR A 14 49.81 14.33 5.40
N LYS A 15 49.95 15.56 5.93
CA LYS A 15 48.88 16.24 6.67
C LYS A 15 47.63 16.50 5.81
N GLN A 16 47.80 16.85 4.53
CA GLN A 16 46.65 16.99 3.62
C GLN A 16 45.98 15.64 3.28
N ALA A 17 46.76 14.57 3.15
CA ALA A 17 46.22 13.23 2.92
C ALA A 17 45.44 12.71 4.13
N GLU A 18 45.94 12.94 5.35
CA GLU A 18 45.24 12.60 6.60
C GLU A 18 43.95 13.41 6.77
N LYS A 19 43.96 14.72 6.53
CA LYS A 19 42.74 15.55 6.54
C LYS A 19 41.70 15.05 5.52
N LYS A 20 42.12 14.63 4.32
CA LYS A 20 41.20 14.06 3.32
C LYS A 20 40.66 12.69 3.72
N LYS A 21 41.46 11.86 4.42
CA LYS A 21 41.00 10.57 4.98
C LYS A 21 39.98 10.79 6.09
N GLN A 22 40.27 11.67 7.05
CA GLN A 22 39.34 12.02 8.13
C GLN A 22 38.05 12.63 7.57
N ALA A 23 38.11 13.51 6.58
CA ALA A 23 36.91 14.06 5.93
C ALA A 23 36.08 12.99 5.19
N LYS A 24 36.71 11.96 4.60
CA LYS A 24 36.00 10.83 3.97
C LYS A 24 35.37 9.91 5.00
N GLU A 25 36.06 9.64 6.12
CA GLU A 25 35.54 8.85 7.23
C GLU A 25 34.36 9.56 7.91
N ILE A 26 34.45 10.88 8.13
CA ILE A 26 33.34 11.69 8.65
C ILE A 26 32.15 11.64 7.67
N LYS A 27 32.38 11.83 6.36
CA LYS A 27 31.30 11.72 5.34
C LYS A 27 30.70 10.31 5.24
N GLN A 28 31.49 9.25 5.40
CA GLN A 28 30.99 7.87 5.44
C GLN A 28 30.20 7.60 6.73
N THR A 29 30.64 8.15 7.86
CA THR A 29 29.95 8.04 9.16
C THR A 29 28.64 8.83 9.15
N GLU A 30 28.61 10.01 8.51
CA GLU A 30 27.39 10.80 8.28
C GLU A 30 26.44 10.12 7.30
N LYS A 31 26.94 9.51 6.21
CA LYS A 31 26.10 8.69 5.29
C LYS A 31 25.53 7.45 5.99
N LYS A 32 26.30 6.79 6.86
CA LYS A 32 25.80 5.68 7.71
C LYS A 32 24.78 6.17 8.73
N LYS A 33 24.99 7.32 9.39
CA LYS A 33 24.01 7.96 10.29
C LYS A 33 22.73 8.38 9.55
N LYS A 34 22.81 8.86 8.30
CA LYS A 34 21.64 9.15 7.46
C LYS A 34 20.90 7.89 6.99
N LYS A 35 21.62 6.78 6.68
CA LYS A 35 21.00 5.47 6.36
C LYS A 35 20.33 4.79 7.56
N ASN A 36 20.81 5.03 8.79
CA ASN A 36 20.24 4.48 10.02
C ASN A 36 19.15 5.34 10.67
N LYS A 37 18.88 6.55 10.16
CA LYS A 37 17.61 7.25 10.43
C LYS A 37 16.51 6.72 9.50
N LYS A 38 16.22 5.42 9.57
CA LYS A 38 14.82 5.01 9.37
C LYS A 38 14.09 5.60 10.55
N LYS A 39 13.28 6.64 10.31
CA LYS A 39 12.32 7.09 11.31
C LYS A 39 11.61 5.84 11.84
N PRO A 40 11.53 5.61 13.16
CA PRO A 40 10.62 4.59 13.68
C PRO A 40 9.25 4.89 13.06
N ALA A 41 8.55 3.86 12.59
CA ALA A 41 7.18 4.03 12.12
C ALA A 41 6.41 4.69 13.27
N GLU A 42 6.05 5.95 13.09
CA GLU A 42 5.24 6.68 14.07
C GLU A 42 3.98 5.85 14.27
N GLU A 43 3.77 5.40 15.50
CA GLU A 43 2.60 4.64 15.91
C GLU A 43 1.39 5.54 15.67
N TYR A 44 0.63 5.21 14.63
CA TYR A 44 -0.49 6.03 14.18
C TYR A 44 -1.59 5.97 15.24
N VAL A 45 -1.88 7.11 15.86
CA VAL A 45 -2.92 7.24 16.88
C VAL A 45 -4.26 7.23 16.15
N GLU A 46 -5.11 6.25 16.46
CA GLU A 46 -6.46 6.14 15.89
C GLU A 46 -7.24 7.45 16.10
N GLN A 47 -7.68 8.06 15.00
CA GLN A 47 -8.43 9.31 15.03
C GLN A 47 -9.92 9.00 15.13
N HIS A 48 -10.51 9.33 16.27
CA HIS A 48 -11.96 9.37 16.42
C HIS A 48 -12.48 10.69 15.85
N GLY A 49 -13.56 10.63 15.05
CA GLY A 49 -14.14 11.80 14.40
C GLY A 49 -14.54 12.89 15.41
N LEU A 50 -14.66 14.13 14.94
CA LEU A 50 -15.05 15.31 15.75
C LEU A 50 -16.27 15.07 16.68
N MET A 51 -17.20 14.20 16.30
CA MET A 51 -18.38 13.82 17.10
C MET A 51 -18.19 12.62 18.03
N GLY A 52 -16.96 12.11 18.19
CA GLY A 52 -16.69 10.89 18.95
C GLY A 52 -17.11 9.59 18.24
N SER A 53 -17.66 9.71 17.02
CA SER A 53 -17.99 8.61 16.12
C SER A 53 -17.34 8.89 14.76
N GLY A 54 -16.72 7.87 14.18
CA GLY A 54 -16.02 7.96 12.91
C GLY A 54 -15.03 6.81 12.78
N LYS A 55 -15.15 6.03 11.70
CA LYS A 55 -14.22 4.92 11.45
C LYS A 55 -12.91 5.52 10.97
N ASP A 56 -11.81 4.98 11.48
CA ASP A 56 -10.48 5.33 11.00
C ASP A 56 -10.10 4.40 9.86
N TYR A 57 -9.93 4.96 8.66
CA TYR A 57 -9.56 4.19 7.47
C TYR A 57 -8.05 3.98 7.37
N HIS A 58 -7.26 4.61 8.25
CA HIS A 58 -5.82 4.34 8.35
C HIS A 58 -5.52 2.96 8.92
N VAL A 59 -6.42 2.38 9.73
CA VAL A 59 -6.20 1.10 10.40
C VAL A 59 -7.28 0.11 9.99
N TYR A 60 -6.87 -0.92 9.24
CA TYR A 60 -7.76 -2.04 8.94
C TYR A 60 -7.75 -3.05 10.08
N HIS A 61 -8.82 -3.11 10.86
CA HIS A 61 -9.02 -4.15 11.85
C HIS A 61 -9.46 -5.44 11.15
N MET A 62 -8.54 -6.41 11.07
CA MET A 62 -8.85 -7.73 10.52
C MET A 62 -9.91 -8.44 11.35
N LYS A 63 -10.97 -8.86 10.69
CA LYS A 63 -11.93 -9.80 11.26
C LYS A 63 -11.25 -11.16 11.45
N LYS A 64 -11.61 -11.90 12.51
CA LYS A 64 -11.05 -13.23 12.79
C LYS A 64 -11.25 -14.22 11.62
N THR A 65 -12.30 -14.02 10.83
CA THR A 65 -12.60 -14.77 9.61
C THR A 65 -11.58 -14.51 8.50
N ASP A 66 -11.20 -13.25 8.27
CA ASP A 66 -10.20 -12.87 7.27
C ASP A 66 -8.80 -13.37 7.66
N PHE A 67 -8.49 -13.35 8.96
CA PHE A 67 -7.28 -13.96 9.49
C PHE A 67 -7.24 -15.48 9.23
N LEU A 68 -8.33 -16.20 9.51
CA LEU A 68 -8.43 -17.63 9.26
C LEU A 68 -8.29 -17.98 7.78
N ILE A 69 -8.95 -17.22 6.89
CA ILE A 69 -8.84 -17.42 5.44
C ILE A 69 -7.39 -17.21 4.99
N ALA A 70 -6.75 -16.11 5.41
CA ALA A 70 -5.35 -15.84 5.07
C ALA A 70 -4.40 -16.93 5.59
N TRP A 71 -4.65 -17.44 6.79
CA TRP A 71 -3.86 -18.51 7.40
C TRP A 71 -4.02 -19.84 6.64
N ILE A 72 -5.25 -20.25 6.33
CA ILE A 72 -5.55 -21.47 5.57
C ILE A 72 -4.92 -21.39 4.18
N LEU A 73 -5.08 -20.26 3.48
CA LEU A 73 -4.57 -20.08 2.12
C LEU A 73 -3.03 -20.09 2.09
N GLY A 74 -2.39 -19.46 3.07
CA GLY A 74 -0.94 -19.52 3.24
C GLY A 74 -0.43 -20.93 3.58
N PHE A 75 -1.13 -21.63 4.46
CA PHE A 75 -0.79 -23.00 4.88
C PHE A 75 -0.93 -24.00 3.73
N THR A 76 -2.05 -23.98 2.99
CA THR A 76 -2.29 -24.90 1.87
C THR A 76 -1.29 -24.68 0.73
N ALA A 77 -1.04 -23.42 0.35
CA ALA A 77 -0.06 -23.10 -0.69
C ALA A 77 1.35 -23.56 -0.31
N ALA A 78 1.78 -23.29 0.93
CA ALA A 78 3.10 -23.70 1.42
C ALA A 78 3.22 -25.23 1.52
N LEU A 79 2.16 -25.92 1.96
CA LEU A 79 2.13 -27.37 2.04
C LEU A 79 2.28 -28.03 0.67
N ILE A 80 1.57 -27.55 -0.36
CA ILE A 80 1.66 -28.06 -1.74
C ILE A 80 3.09 -27.91 -2.27
N VAL A 81 3.69 -26.72 -2.12
CA VAL A 81 5.04 -26.44 -2.61
C VAL A 81 6.08 -27.29 -1.87
N LEU A 82 6.04 -27.34 -0.55
CA LEU A 82 7.04 -28.04 0.24
C LEU A 82 6.94 -29.57 0.10
N LEU A 83 5.73 -30.13 -0.03
CA LEU A 83 5.56 -31.55 -0.34
C LEU A 83 6.08 -31.91 -1.72
N ALA A 84 5.78 -31.09 -2.73
CA ALA A 84 6.28 -31.30 -4.09
C ALA A 84 7.80 -31.37 -4.14
N PHE A 85 8.50 -30.50 -3.40
CA PHE A 85 9.96 -30.42 -3.43
C PHE A 85 10.67 -31.40 -2.47
N PHE A 86 10.23 -31.53 -1.22
CA PHE A 86 11.00 -32.25 -0.18
C PHE A 86 10.47 -33.64 0.15
N ASP A 87 9.27 -34.02 -0.28
CA ASP A 87 8.64 -35.31 0.03
C ASP A 87 8.63 -35.67 1.53
N ASN A 88 8.72 -34.67 2.38
CA ASN A 88 8.81 -34.83 3.82
C ASN A 88 7.68 -34.03 4.45
N VAL A 89 6.69 -34.77 4.96
CA VAL A 89 5.49 -34.22 5.57
C VAL A 89 5.82 -33.33 6.77
N VAL A 90 6.86 -33.67 7.55
CA VAL A 90 7.25 -32.90 8.73
C VAL A 90 7.82 -31.53 8.33
N LEU A 91 8.67 -31.48 7.30
CA LEU A 91 9.20 -30.22 6.78
C LEU A 91 8.11 -29.36 6.12
N ALA A 92 7.16 -29.99 5.42
CA ALA A 92 6.04 -29.28 4.81
C ALA A 92 5.10 -28.67 5.85
N LEU A 93 4.80 -29.40 6.94
CA LEU A 93 4.01 -28.88 8.05
C LEU A 93 4.73 -27.75 8.78
N ALA A 94 6.01 -27.91 9.10
CA ALA A 94 6.80 -26.88 9.78
C ALA A 94 6.92 -25.60 8.95
N GLY A 95 7.23 -25.72 7.66
CA GLY A 95 7.29 -24.57 6.75
C GLY A 95 5.92 -23.93 6.49
N GLY A 96 4.86 -24.74 6.43
CA GLY A 96 3.48 -24.27 6.32
C GLY A 96 3.07 -23.34 7.46
N VAL A 97 3.42 -23.69 8.71
CA VAL A 97 3.13 -22.84 9.88
C VAL A 97 3.91 -21.53 9.85
N VAL A 98 5.17 -21.54 9.41
CA VAL A 98 5.99 -20.32 9.28
C VAL A 98 5.41 -19.38 8.21
N CYS A 99 5.06 -19.91 7.04
CA CYS A 99 4.44 -19.13 5.98
C CYS A 99 3.06 -18.59 6.39
N ALA A 100 2.26 -19.38 7.09
CA ALA A 100 0.94 -18.98 7.57
C ALA A 100 1.01 -17.87 8.64
N LYS A 101 2.14 -17.69 9.33
CA LYS A 101 2.36 -16.55 10.25
C LYS A 101 2.72 -15.24 9.52
N LEU A 102 3.32 -15.32 8.34
CA LEU A 102 3.72 -14.15 7.54
C LEU A 102 2.60 -13.65 6.61
N MET A 103 1.74 -14.56 6.14
CA MET A 103 0.63 -14.28 5.23
C MET A 103 -0.39 -13.22 5.71
N PRO A 104 -0.76 -13.16 7.01
CA PRO A 104 -1.75 -12.20 7.52
C PRO A 104 -1.37 -10.73 7.29
N ASN A 105 -0.08 -10.39 7.42
CA ASN A 105 0.40 -9.03 7.21
C ASN A 105 0.26 -8.58 5.75
N TYR A 106 0.55 -9.48 4.80
CA TYR A 106 0.36 -9.21 3.38
C TYR A 106 -1.12 -9.08 3.02
N TYR A 107 -1.97 -9.94 3.59
CA TYR A 107 -3.41 -9.90 3.36
C TYR A 107 -4.06 -8.64 3.92
N CYS A 108 -3.62 -8.18 5.10
CA CYS A 108 -4.06 -6.93 5.70
C CYS A 108 -3.79 -5.73 4.77
N GLY A 109 -2.56 -5.61 4.25
CA GLY A 109 -2.20 -4.53 3.32
C GLY A 109 -3.03 -4.56 2.03
N PHE A 110 -3.30 -5.75 1.49
CA PHE A 110 -4.15 -5.91 0.31
C PHE A 110 -5.60 -5.49 0.55
N ARG A 111 -6.20 -5.95 1.67
CA ARG A 111 -7.57 -5.56 2.05
C ARG A 111 -7.69 -4.07 2.33
N LYS A 112 -6.72 -3.48 3.03
CA LYS A 112 -6.67 -2.02 3.24
C LYS A 112 -6.63 -1.27 1.91
N LYS A 113 -5.73 -1.63 0.99
CA LYS A 113 -5.64 -0.97 -0.32
C LYS A 113 -6.97 -1.08 -1.09
N ARG A 114 -7.60 -2.26 -1.07
CA ARG A 114 -8.90 -2.48 -1.70
C ARG A 114 -9.99 -1.59 -1.09
N GLN A 115 -10.09 -1.55 0.24
CA GLN A 115 -11.07 -0.72 0.93
C GLN A 115 -10.87 0.78 0.60
N LEU A 116 -9.63 1.25 0.54
CA LEU A 116 -9.32 2.63 0.16
C LEU A 116 -9.68 2.94 -1.28
N ASN A 117 -9.43 2.00 -2.21
CA ASN A 117 -9.86 2.17 -3.60
C ASN A 117 -11.40 2.21 -3.71
N GLU A 118 -12.10 1.35 -2.97
CA GLU A 118 -13.57 1.35 -2.91
C GLU A 118 -14.10 2.69 -2.36
N LEU A 119 -13.50 3.20 -1.26
CA LEU A 119 -13.86 4.51 -0.69
C LEU A 119 -13.56 5.66 -1.66
N ARG A 120 -12.45 5.59 -2.42
CA ARG A 120 -12.11 6.61 -3.42
C ARG A 120 -13.13 6.66 -4.56
N THR A 121 -13.58 5.50 -5.04
CA THR A 121 -14.65 5.42 -6.05
C THR A 121 -15.97 5.96 -5.50
N GLN A 122 -16.34 5.59 -4.28
CA GLN A 122 -17.52 6.14 -3.60
C GLN A 122 -17.44 7.66 -3.44
N PHE A 123 -16.26 8.19 -3.11
CA PHE A 123 -16.03 9.62 -2.99
C PHE A 123 -16.16 10.36 -4.34
N LYS A 124 -15.68 9.76 -5.43
CA LYS A 124 -15.90 10.29 -6.79
C LYS A 124 -17.39 10.43 -7.10
N ASP A 125 -18.19 9.41 -6.78
CA ASP A 125 -19.63 9.43 -7.03
C ASP A 125 -20.37 10.42 -6.11
N LEU A 126 -19.89 10.59 -4.86
CA LEU A 126 -20.34 11.68 -3.99
C LEU A 126 -20.09 13.04 -4.63
N MET A 127 -18.90 13.28 -5.20
CA MET A 127 -18.63 14.55 -5.91
C MET A 127 -19.55 14.76 -7.11
N GLU A 128 -19.93 13.69 -7.82
CA GLU A 128 -20.89 13.78 -8.91
C GLU A 128 -22.28 14.22 -8.43
N SER A 129 -22.77 13.58 -7.37
CA SER A 129 -24.05 13.95 -6.74
C SER A 129 -24.04 15.40 -6.26
N LEU A 130 -22.99 15.82 -5.53
CA LEU A 130 -22.83 17.21 -5.09
C LEU A 130 -22.77 18.19 -6.26
N THR A 131 -22.08 17.86 -7.36
CA THR A 131 -22.02 18.71 -8.56
C THR A 131 -23.40 18.90 -9.17
N SER A 132 -24.23 17.85 -9.19
CA SER A 132 -25.62 17.91 -9.65
C SER A 132 -26.46 18.83 -8.77
N SER A 133 -26.38 18.66 -7.45
CA SER A 133 -27.09 19.49 -6.47
C SER A 133 -26.70 20.97 -6.54
N TYR A 134 -25.40 21.27 -6.58
CA TYR A 134 -24.92 22.65 -6.74
C TYR A 134 -25.29 23.24 -8.11
N SER A 135 -25.40 22.41 -9.15
CA SER A 135 -25.91 22.84 -10.47
C SER A 135 -27.38 23.20 -10.45
N ALA A 136 -28.17 22.58 -9.58
CA ALA A 136 -29.56 22.94 -9.34
C ALA A 136 -29.72 24.22 -8.48
N GLY A 137 -28.60 24.82 -8.05
CA GLY A 137 -28.60 26.02 -7.21
C GLY A 137 -28.90 25.74 -5.74
N GLN A 138 -28.77 24.48 -5.30
CA GLN A 138 -28.95 24.12 -3.89
C GLN A 138 -27.84 24.68 -3.01
N ASN A 139 -28.19 24.98 -1.76
CA ASN A 139 -27.20 25.33 -0.74
C ASN A 139 -26.46 24.07 -0.25
N THR A 140 -25.34 24.26 0.44
CA THR A 140 -24.49 23.16 0.93
C THR A 140 -25.23 22.16 1.83
N VAL A 141 -26.14 22.61 2.69
CA VAL A 141 -26.88 21.70 3.59
C VAL A 141 -27.80 20.78 2.79
N GLU A 142 -28.55 21.35 1.83
CA GLU A 142 -29.46 20.59 0.99
C GLU A 142 -28.70 19.67 0.03
N ALA A 143 -27.59 20.13 -0.54
CA ALA A 143 -26.75 19.34 -1.45
C ALA A 143 -26.19 18.08 -0.77
N PHE A 144 -25.69 18.21 0.48
CA PHE A 144 -25.19 17.05 1.22
C PHE A 144 -26.32 16.12 1.67
N LYS A 145 -27.51 16.66 1.96
CA LYS A 145 -28.69 15.86 2.30
C LYS A 145 -29.18 15.01 1.12
N ASP A 146 -29.25 15.61 -0.07
CA ASP A 146 -29.59 14.88 -1.29
C ASP A 146 -28.53 13.82 -1.63
N ALA A 147 -27.25 14.15 -1.42
CA ALA A 147 -26.17 13.20 -1.63
C ALA A 147 -26.24 11.96 -0.71
N ILE A 148 -26.83 12.05 0.49
CA ILE A 148 -27.09 10.84 1.31
C ILE A 148 -28.04 9.90 0.58
N SER A 149 -29.14 10.44 0.04
CA SER A 149 -30.15 9.64 -0.66
C SER A 149 -29.54 8.95 -1.88
N ASP A 150 -28.76 9.69 -2.67
CA ASP A 150 -28.07 9.16 -3.85
C ASP A 150 -27.07 8.06 -3.47
N MET A 151 -26.20 8.32 -2.49
CA MET A 151 -25.19 7.34 -2.07
C MET A 151 -25.83 6.10 -1.45
N THR A 152 -26.92 6.25 -0.71
CA THR A 152 -27.68 5.14 -0.13
C THR A 152 -28.32 4.30 -1.24
N SER A 153 -28.83 4.93 -2.30
CA SER A 153 -29.41 4.21 -3.44
C SER A 153 -28.36 3.43 -4.25
N ILE A 154 -27.14 3.95 -4.38
CA ILE A 154 -26.06 3.31 -5.16
C ILE A 154 -25.38 2.19 -4.37
N TYR A 155 -25.05 2.45 -3.10
CA TYR A 155 -24.16 1.60 -2.30
C TYR A 155 -24.83 0.90 -1.10
N GLY A 156 -26.05 1.30 -0.73
CA GLY A 156 -26.74 0.83 0.48
C GLY A 156 -26.31 1.54 1.76
N GLU A 157 -27.08 1.37 2.84
CA GLU A 157 -26.89 2.09 4.11
C GLU A 157 -25.57 1.76 4.83
N ASP A 158 -25.05 0.55 4.66
CA ASP A 158 -23.83 0.07 5.34
C ASP A 158 -22.53 0.60 4.72
N ALA A 159 -22.62 1.29 3.58
CA ALA A 159 -21.46 1.78 2.86
C ALA A 159 -20.62 2.74 3.71
N ASP A 160 -19.31 2.73 3.48
CA ASP A 160 -18.38 3.58 4.22
C ASP A 160 -18.68 5.07 3.92
N ILE A 161 -18.89 5.46 2.66
CA ILE A 161 -19.22 6.85 2.30
C ILE A 161 -20.56 7.33 2.86
N VAL A 162 -21.58 6.46 2.90
CA VAL A 162 -22.93 6.85 3.35
C VAL A 162 -22.88 7.27 4.83
N ARG A 163 -22.19 6.49 5.66
CA ARG A 163 -21.97 6.82 7.07
C ARG A 163 -21.20 8.12 7.25
N GLU A 164 -20.20 8.37 6.41
CA GLU A 164 -19.41 9.62 6.46
C GLU A 164 -20.25 10.84 6.08
N VAL A 165 -21.05 10.76 5.01
CA VAL A 165 -21.93 11.85 4.59
C VAL A 165 -23.07 12.08 5.61
N GLN A 166 -23.59 11.01 6.23
CA GLN A 166 -24.53 11.11 7.35
C GLN A 166 -23.93 11.86 8.54
N MET A 167 -22.70 11.52 8.94
CA MET A 167 -22.01 12.25 10.02
C MET A 167 -21.80 13.73 9.68
N ILE A 168 -21.47 14.04 8.42
CA ILE A 168 -21.37 15.43 7.95
C ILE A 168 -22.73 16.12 8.08
N CYS A 169 -23.83 15.52 7.61
CA CYS A 169 -25.16 16.13 7.73
C CYS A 169 -25.60 16.34 9.18
N THR A 170 -25.37 15.36 10.07
CA THR A 170 -25.62 15.52 11.50
C THR A 170 -24.76 16.65 12.10
N GLY A 171 -23.54 16.87 11.61
CA GLY A 171 -22.72 18.03 11.95
C GLY A 171 -23.30 19.36 11.53
N LEU A 172 -23.81 19.43 10.31
CA LEU A 172 -24.46 20.64 9.80
C LEU A 172 -25.72 20.99 10.59
N GLU A 173 -26.53 19.99 10.94
CA GLU A 173 -27.71 20.17 11.82
C GLU A 173 -27.33 20.71 13.20
N ASN A 174 -26.15 20.36 13.69
CA ASN A 174 -25.59 20.85 14.96
C ASN A 174 -24.82 22.18 14.83
N ASN A 175 -24.96 22.90 13.71
CA ASN A 175 -24.29 24.18 13.42
C ASN A 175 -22.75 24.09 13.44
N ILE A 176 -22.18 22.94 13.09
CA ILE A 176 -20.74 22.82 12.85
C ILE A 176 -20.46 23.22 11.41
N ASN A 177 -19.37 23.96 11.21
CA ASN A 177 -18.92 24.39 9.88
C ASN A 177 -18.64 23.19 8.97
N ILE A 178 -19.10 23.24 7.73
CA ILE A 178 -18.89 22.17 6.74
C ILE A 178 -17.40 21.91 6.49
N GLU A 179 -16.59 22.97 6.54
CA GLU A 179 -15.15 22.92 6.32
C GLU A 179 -14.46 22.05 7.38
N GLU A 180 -14.88 22.18 8.64
CA GLU A 180 -14.35 21.41 9.76
C GLU A 180 -14.73 19.93 9.64
N LEU A 181 -15.98 19.65 9.24
CA LEU A 181 -16.49 18.28 9.05
C LEU A 181 -15.80 17.57 7.88
N LEU A 182 -15.62 18.24 6.75
CA LEU A 182 -14.91 17.70 5.60
C LEU A 182 -13.43 17.48 5.89
N LEU A 183 -12.80 18.38 6.65
CA LEU A 183 -11.40 18.25 7.04
C LEU A 183 -11.19 17.10 8.05
N ASP A 184 -12.15 16.84 8.93
CA ASP A 184 -12.15 15.64 9.78
C ASP A 184 -12.29 14.35 8.97
N PHE A 185 -13.25 14.31 8.04
CA PHE A 185 -13.40 13.18 7.12
C PHE A 185 -12.12 12.94 6.31
N ALA A 186 -11.53 14.00 5.75
CA ALA A 186 -10.28 13.92 5.01
C ALA A 186 -9.15 13.32 5.85
N LYS A 187 -8.97 13.81 7.08
CA LYS A 187 -7.94 13.31 8.01
C LYS A 187 -8.12 11.83 8.38
N ARG A 188 -9.36 11.34 8.45
CA ARG A 188 -9.65 9.92 8.76
C ARG A 188 -9.63 9.01 7.54
N SER A 189 -9.96 9.52 6.35
CA SER A 189 -10.11 8.73 5.12
C SER A 189 -8.80 8.10 4.60
N SER A 190 -7.64 8.68 4.94
CA SER A 190 -6.31 8.34 4.40
C SER A 190 -6.17 8.50 2.87
N LEU A 191 -7.10 9.21 2.25
CA LEU A 191 -7.10 9.51 0.82
C LEU A 191 -6.61 10.94 0.58
N ASP A 192 -5.48 11.08 -0.11
CA ASP A 192 -4.91 12.38 -0.48
C ASP A 192 -5.87 13.23 -1.33
N ASP A 193 -6.70 12.56 -2.13
CA ASP A 193 -7.70 13.20 -2.99
C ASP A 193 -8.80 13.89 -2.15
N VAL A 194 -9.24 13.25 -1.05
CA VAL A 194 -10.23 13.84 -0.11
C VAL A 194 -9.63 15.00 0.67
N MET A 195 -8.36 14.89 1.09
CA MET A 195 -7.65 15.98 1.75
C MET A 195 -7.46 17.19 0.84
N SER A 196 -7.13 16.95 -0.43
CA SER A 196 -6.99 18.01 -1.42
C SER A 196 -8.32 18.72 -1.65
N PHE A 197 -9.42 17.96 -1.79
CA PHE A 197 -10.76 18.51 -1.91
C PHE A 197 -11.14 19.37 -0.70
N ALA A 198 -11.00 18.85 0.53
CA ALA A 198 -11.40 19.57 1.74
C ALA A 198 -10.69 20.94 1.87
N ASN A 199 -9.39 20.99 1.54
CA ASN A 199 -8.61 22.22 1.57
C ASN A 199 -9.11 23.24 0.53
N VAL A 200 -9.35 22.80 -0.72
CA VAL A 200 -9.83 23.71 -1.76
C VAL A 200 -11.27 24.16 -1.46
N PHE A 201 -12.11 23.25 -0.96
CA PHE A 201 -13.48 23.54 -0.55
C PHE A 201 -13.52 24.58 0.57
N GLU A 202 -12.68 24.46 1.60
CA GLU A 202 -12.60 25.45 2.70
C GLU A 202 -12.31 26.85 2.17
N ILE A 203 -11.31 26.97 1.29
CA ILE A 203 -10.89 28.25 0.71
C ILE A 203 -12.04 28.86 -0.11
N CYS A 204 -12.71 28.05 -0.92
CA CYS A 204 -13.77 28.51 -1.81
C CYS A 204 -15.07 28.84 -1.07
N ASN A 205 -15.45 28.05 -0.07
CA ASN A 205 -16.65 28.30 0.73
C ASN A 205 -16.51 29.61 1.53
N ARG A 206 -15.33 29.88 2.10
CA ARG A 206 -15.05 31.14 2.83
C ARG A 206 -14.97 32.37 1.92
N GLN A 207 -14.53 32.20 0.67
CA GLN A 207 -14.42 33.29 -0.30
C GLN A 207 -15.68 33.51 -1.13
N GLY A 208 -16.71 32.65 -0.98
CA GLY A 208 -17.93 32.70 -1.79
C GLY A 208 -17.69 32.38 -3.26
N SER A 209 -16.66 31.58 -3.57
CA SER A 209 -16.34 31.13 -4.92
C SER A 209 -17.35 30.08 -5.41
N ASP A 210 -17.37 29.82 -6.72
CA ASP A 210 -18.25 28.84 -7.34
C ASP A 210 -17.93 27.40 -6.85
N LEU A 211 -18.69 26.93 -5.86
CA LEU A 211 -18.56 25.57 -5.30
C LEU A 211 -18.84 24.48 -6.35
N LYS A 212 -19.78 24.73 -7.27
CA LYS A 212 -20.08 23.79 -8.36
C LYS A 212 -18.82 23.53 -9.18
N ARG A 213 -18.10 24.59 -9.55
CA ARG A 213 -16.87 24.47 -10.33
C ARG A 213 -15.82 23.64 -9.58
N ILE A 214 -15.59 23.90 -8.30
CA ILE A 214 -14.57 23.19 -7.52
C ILE A 214 -14.87 21.69 -7.37
N VAL A 215 -16.12 21.35 -7.08
CA VAL A 215 -16.54 19.94 -6.96
C VAL A 215 -16.39 19.24 -8.32
N SER A 216 -16.81 19.91 -9.41
CA SER A 216 -16.66 19.39 -10.78
C SER A 216 -15.20 19.18 -11.18
N ASP A 217 -14.34 20.19 -10.98
CA ASP A 217 -12.91 20.14 -11.31
C ASP A 217 -12.22 19.03 -10.50
N THR A 218 -12.58 18.85 -9.22
CA THR A 218 -12.04 17.78 -8.37
C THR A 218 -12.49 16.40 -8.86
N ARG A 219 -13.78 16.25 -9.24
CA ARG A 219 -14.32 15.01 -9.79
C ARG A 219 -13.61 14.60 -11.07
N GLU A 220 -13.32 15.56 -11.96
CA GLU A 220 -12.57 15.32 -13.20
C GLU A 220 -11.15 14.84 -12.91
N ILE A 221 -10.42 15.51 -12.01
CA ILE A 221 -9.05 15.11 -11.61
C ILE A 221 -9.04 13.67 -11.04
N ILE A 222 -10.00 13.33 -10.18
CA ILE A 222 -10.10 11.97 -9.60
C ILE A 222 -10.45 10.95 -10.70
N ASN A 223 -11.36 11.29 -11.61
CA ASN A 223 -11.74 10.42 -12.71
C ASN A 223 -10.54 10.12 -13.62
N ASP A 224 -9.80 11.15 -14.03
CA ASP A 224 -8.61 11.03 -14.88
C ASP A 224 -7.54 10.17 -14.19
N LYS A 225 -7.34 10.37 -12.88
CA LYS A 225 -6.42 9.55 -12.10
C LYS A 225 -6.83 8.08 -12.08
N ILE A 226 -8.12 7.78 -11.91
CA ILE A 226 -8.65 6.41 -11.95
C ILE A 226 -8.48 5.81 -13.35
N GLU A 227 -8.76 6.58 -14.41
CA GLU A 227 -8.61 6.13 -15.79
C GLU A 227 -7.16 5.78 -16.14
N VAL A 228 -6.21 6.66 -15.79
CA VAL A 228 -4.78 6.41 -15.96
C VAL A 228 -4.32 5.19 -15.14
N GLU A 229 -4.79 5.03 -13.90
CA GLU A 229 -4.50 3.84 -13.09
C GLU A 229 -5.03 2.56 -13.73
N MET A 230 -6.24 2.56 -14.29
CA MET A 230 -6.82 1.41 -15.00
C MET A 230 -6.08 1.10 -16.30
N GLU A 231 -5.66 2.12 -17.05
CA GLU A 231 -4.84 1.95 -18.26
C GLU A 231 -3.51 1.29 -17.90
N ILE A 232 -2.84 1.76 -16.85
CA ILE A 232 -1.60 1.17 -16.34
C ILE A 232 -1.82 -0.26 -15.86
N GLU A 233 -2.87 -0.53 -15.10
CA GLU A 233 -3.19 -1.89 -14.65
C GLU A 233 -3.40 -2.84 -15.84
N THR A 234 -4.07 -2.37 -16.89
CA THR A 234 -4.30 -3.14 -18.11
C THR A 234 -2.99 -3.38 -18.88
N MET A 235 -2.13 -2.38 -18.99
CA MET A 235 -0.81 -2.52 -19.62
C MET A 235 0.09 -3.52 -18.89
N ILE A 236 0.08 -3.53 -17.55
CA ILE A 236 0.92 -4.44 -16.75
C ILE A 236 0.25 -5.79 -16.49
N ALA A 237 -1.05 -5.95 -16.78
CA ALA A 237 -1.80 -7.18 -16.53
C ALA A 237 -1.18 -8.39 -17.24
N GLY A 238 -0.72 -8.20 -18.47
CA GLY A 238 -0.01 -9.22 -19.24
C GLY A 238 1.26 -9.69 -18.53
N SER A 239 2.17 -8.77 -18.20
CA SER A 239 3.42 -9.09 -17.50
C SER A 239 3.19 -9.69 -16.11
N LYS A 240 2.16 -9.24 -15.40
CA LYS A 240 1.75 -9.80 -14.10
C LYS A 240 1.27 -11.24 -14.25
N ASN A 241 0.50 -11.53 -15.29
CA ASN A 241 0.03 -12.89 -15.57
C ASN A 241 1.18 -13.82 -15.95
N GLU A 242 2.11 -13.36 -16.81
CA GLU A 242 3.32 -14.11 -17.16
C GLU A 242 4.17 -14.45 -15.93
N LEU A 243 4.40 -13.47 -15.05
CA LEU A 243 5.13 -13.70 -13.80
C LEU A 243 4.41 -14.72 -12.91
N ASN A 244 3.07 -14.63 -12.81
CA ASN A 244 2.28 -15.61 -12.05
C ASN A 244 2.39 -17.03 -12.64
N ILE A 245 2.36 -17.17 -13.97
CA ILE A 245 2.53 -18.47 -14.64
C ILE A 245 3.93 -19.03 -14.37
N MET A 246 4.97 -18.19 -14.47
CA MET A 246 6.35 -18.57 -14.19
C MET A 246 6.52 -19.06 -12.75
N MET A 247 5.75 -18.52 -11.78
CA MET A 247 5.76 -18.97 -10.38
C MET A 247 5.19 -20.36 -10.16
N VAL A 248 4.19 -20.76 -10.93
CA VAL A 248 3.52 -22.07 -10.78
C VAL A 248 4.27 -23.16 -11.55
N MET A 249 4.95 -22.80 -12.64
CA MET A 249 5.60 -23.75 -13.55
C MET A 249 6.60 -24.72 -12.86
N PRO A 250 7.51 -24.29 -11.97
CA PRO A 250 8.44 -25.22 -11.31
C PRO A 250 7.74 -26.27 -10.46
N VAL A 251 6.62 -25.92 -9.82
CA VAL A 251 5.84 -26.88 -9.03
C VAL A 251 5.23 -27.95 -9.93
N ILE A 252 4.64 -27.55 -11.06
CA ILE A 252 4.08 -28.46 -12.06
C ILE A 252 5.15 -29.41 -12.59
N VAL A 253 6.31 -28.88 -12.99
CA VAL A 253 7.42 -29.67 -13.54
C VAL A 253 7.92 -30.69 -12.51
N VAL A 254 8.10 -30.29 -11.25
CA VAL A 254 8.54 -31.20 -10.18
C VAL A 254 7.52 -32.31 -9.92
N VAL A 255 6.23 -31.98 -9.85
CA VAL A 255 5.17 -32.99 -9.65
C VAL A 255 5.12 -33.97 -10.83
N MET A 256 5.21 -33.48 -12.06
CA MET A 256 5.21 -34.31 -13.26
C MET A 256 6.41 -35.26 -13.32
N LEU A 257 7.62 -34.75 -13.07
CA LEU A 257 8.85 -35.55 -13.03
C LEU A 257 8.82 -36.63 -11.95
N ARG A 258 8.13 -36.36 -10.83
CA ARG A 258 7.91 -37.35 -9.77
C ARG A 258 6.93 -38.44 -10.19
N GLY A 259 5.83 -38.10 -10.85
CA GLY A 259 4.89 -39.07 -11.40
C GLY A 259 5.51 -40.02 -12.43
N MET A 260 6.54 -39.57 -13.15
CA MET A 260 7.28 -40.37 -14.12
C MET A 260 8.37 -41.27 -13.50
N GLY A 261 8.51 -41.31 -12.16
CA GLY A 261 9.48 -42.17 -11.48
C GLY A 261 10.95 -41.72 -11.63
N SER A 262 11.21 -40.47 -12.03
CA SER A 262 12.58 -39.97 -12.16
C SER A 262 13.24 -39.86 -10.78
N GLY A 263 14.30 -40.65 -10.57
CA GLY A 263 14.99 -40.78 -9.27
C GLY A 263 15.62 -39.49 -8.73
N MET A 264 15.76 -38.44 -9.56
CA MET A 264 16.38 -37.18 -9.17
C MET A 264 15.41 -36.19 -8.50
N ALA A 265 14.11 -36.27 -8.81
CA ALA A 265 13.09 -35.40 -8.20
C ALA A 265 12.60 -35.95 -6.85
N GLY A 266 12.45 -37.27 -6.74
CA GLY A 266 11.96 -37.97 -5.54
C GLY A 266 13.03 -38.40 -4.53
N SER A 267 14.33 -38.38 -4.86
CA SER A 267 15.37 -38.76 -3.91
C SER A 267 15.75 -37.63 -2.96
N ASN A 268 15.76 -37.93 -1.66
CA ASN A 268 16.14 -37.04 -0.57
C ASN A 268 17.52 -37.41 -0.01
N THR A 269 18.55 -37.36 -0.88
CA THR A 269 19.94 -37.43 -0.44
C THR A 269 20.35 -36.07 0.14
N ALA A 270 21.27 -36.03 1.12
CA ALA A 270 21.74 -34.77 1.72
C ALA A 270 22.17 -33.72 0.67
N ALA A 271 22.82 -34.16 -0.42
CA ALA A 271 23.20 -33.30 -1.54
C ALA A 271 21.97 -32.74 -2.31
N SER A 272 20.94 -33.55 -2.57
CA SER A 272 19.75 -33.09 -3.31
C SER A 272 18.91 -32.11 -2.50
N VAL A 273 18.85 -32.28 -1.18
CA VAL A 273 18.17 -31.35 -0.26
C VAL A 273 18.84 -29.98 -0.27
N ILE A 274 20.18 -29.90 -0.22
CA ILE A 274 20.91 -28.63 -0.26
C ILE A 274 20.64 -27.89 -1.58
N VAL A 275 20.69 -28.60 -2.71
CA VAL A 275 20.42 -28.02 -4.04
C VAL A 275 18.98 -27.49 -4.13
N LYS A 276 17.99 -28.24 -3.61
CA LYS A 276 16.58 -27.81 -3.55
C LYS A 276 16.41 -26.52 -2.75
N ILE A 277 17.10 -26.39 -1.60
CA ILE A 277 17.07 -25.17 -0.77
C ILE A 277 17.67 -23.97 -1.52
N ILE A 278 18.84 -24.14 -2.15
CA ILE A 278 19.51 -23.06 -2.90
C ILE A 278 18.63 -22.62 -4.08
N CYS A 279 18.08 -23.57 -4.84
CA CYS A 279 17.22 -23.28 -5.98
C CYS A 279 15.96 -22.50 -5.55
N MET A 280 15.31 -22.94 -4.47
CA MET A 280 14.12 -22.26 -3.92
C MET A 280 14.45 -20.85 -3.41
N GLY A 281 15.64 -20.65 -2.83
CA GLY A 281 16.13 -19.33 -2.42
C GLY A 281 16.33 -18.37 -3.59
N ILE A 282 16.99 -18.83 -4.67
CA ILE A 282 17.17 -18.05 -5.90
C ILE A 282 15.83 -17.72 -6.53
N PHE A 283 14.91 -18.70 -6.59
CA PHE A 283 13.58 -18.51 -7.15
C PHE A 283 12.75 -17.50 -6.35
N GLY A 284 12.78 -17.58 -5.03
CA GLY A 284 12.14 -16.60 -4.15
C GLY A 284 12.70 -15.19 -4.33
N LEU A 285 14.02 -15.05 -4.47
CA LEU A 285 14.64 -13.75 -4.75
C LEU A 285 14.23 -13.19 -6.11
N ALA A 286 14.26 -14.03 -7.16
CA ALA A 286 13.80 -13.64 -8.50
C ALA A 286 12.35 -13.16 -8.48
N TYR A 287 11.47 -13.84 -7.73
CA TYR A 287 10.08 -13.45 -7.57
C TYR A 287 9.90 -12.10 -6.85
N VAL A 288 10.65 -11.86 -5.78
CA VAL A 288 10.60 -10.57 -5.07
C VAL A 288 11.06 -9.43 -5.97
N ILE A 289 12.11 -9.65 -6.76
CA ILE A 289 12.60 -8.67 -7.73
C ILE A 289 11.55 -8.45 -8.83
N GLY A 290 11.02 -9.52 -9.41
CA GLY A 290 10.01 -9.44 -10.46
C GLY A 290 8.74 -8.72 -10.00
N ARG A 291 8.20 -9.05 -8.82
CA ARG A 291 7.05 -8.31 -8.26
C ARG A 291 7.36 -6.84 -8.03
N LYS A 292 8.56 -6.50 -7.58
CA LYS A 292 8.95 -5.11 -7.35
C LYS A 292 9.09 -4.30 -8.65
N ILE A 293 9.45 -4.95 -9.75
CA ILE A 293 9.52 -4.32 -11.08
C ILE A 293 8.11 -4.07 -11.62
N ILE A 294 7.19 -5.02 -11.41
CA ILE A 294 5.80 -4.94 -11.90
C ILE A 294 4.94 -4.02 -11.04
N ASP A 295 5.22 -3.89 -9.74
CA ASP A 295 4.54 -2.96 -8.84
C ASP A 295 4.99 -1.52 -9.15
N ILE A 296 4.46 -0.97 -10.23
CA ILE A 296 4.60 0.44 -10.59
C ILE A 296 3.72 1.22 -9.63
N LYS A 297 4.37 1.84 -8.65
CA LYS A 297 3.72 2.75 -7.71
C LYS A 297 3.73 4.15 -8.33
N ILE A 298 2.54 4.68 -8.62
CA ILE A 298 2.32 6.10 -8.91
C ILE A 298 2.32 6.85 -7.57
#